data_AF-A0A1H6E029-F1
#
_entry.id   AF-A0A1H6E029-F1
#
_cell.length_a   1.000
_cell.length_b   1.000
_cell.length_c   1.000
_cell.angle_alpha   90.00
_cell.angle_beta   90.00
_cell.angle_gamma   90.00
#
_symmetry.space_group_name_H-M   'P 1'
#
loop_
_entity.id
_entity.type
_entity.pdbx_description
1 polymer ?
#
loop_
_entity_poly.entity_id
_entity_poly.type
_entity_poly.pdbx_seq_one_letter_code
_entity_poly.pdbx_strand_id
1 'polypeptide(L)' 'MYGSLDVRKFLWQQEDGASRQSPAVPAPRAGEPSRISPEQVHKARMAVARGAEDAEDCRLLLDMLGLAPDEDGLPPVTR' A
#
# COMPACT_ATOMS: atom_id res chain seq x y z
N MET A 1 42.98 -3.49 7.98
CA MET A 1 41.55 -3.22 7.76
C MET A 1 41.12 -3.91 6.47
N TYR A 2 40.60 -5.14 6.55
CA TYR A 2 40.24 -5.97 5.39
C TYR A 2 38.73 -6.27 5.29
N GLY A 3 37.90 -5.68 6.14
CA GLY A 3 36.48 -6.07 6.27
C GLY A 3 35.53 -5.55 5.19
N SER A 4 35.94 -4.67 4.27
CA SER A 4 35.01 -4.08 3.28
C SER A 4 34.87 -4.94 2.02
N LEU A 5 35.92 -5.67 1.62
CA LEU A 5 35.90 -6.50 0.40
C LEU A 5 35.14 -7.82 0.63
N ASP A 6 35.30 -8.42 1.81
CA ASP A 6 34.56 -9.63 2.18
C ASP A 6 33.05 -9.39 2.29
N VAL A 7 32.64 -8.21 2.79
CA VAL A 7 31.21 -7.82 2.86
C VAL A 7 30.62 -7.66 1.46
N ARG A 8 31.34 -7.02 0.53
CA ARG A 8 30.88 -6.89 -0.86
C ARG A 8 30.76 -8.24 -1.57
N LYS A 9 31.72 -9.13 -1.33
CA LYS A 9 31.69 -10.50 -1.88
C LYS A 9 30.54 -11.33 -1.31
N PHE A 10 30.26 -11.17 -0.01
CA PHE A 10 29.14 -11.84 0.66
C PHE A 10 27.78 -11.36 0.13
N LEU A 11 27.61 -10.04 -0.06
CA LEU A 11 26.40 -9.46 -0.66
C LEU A 11 26.18 -9.94 -2.09
N TRP A 12 27.25 -10.00 -2.91
CA TRP A 12 27.16 -10.48 -4.29
C TRP A 12 26.82 -11.97 -4.38
N GLN A 13 27.38 -12.80 -3.49
CA GLN A 13 27.04 -14.23 -3.42
C GLN A 13 25.62 -14.48 -2.92
N GLN A 14 25.06 -13.55 -2.13
CA GLN A 14 23.67 -13.62 -1.70
C GLN A 14 22.70 -13.42 -2.87
N GLU A 15 23.02 -12.54 -3.84
CA GLU A 15 22.20 -12.35 -5.05
C GLU A 15 22.16 -13.60 -5.95
N ASP A 16 23.28 -14.31 -6.12
CA ASP A 16 23.34 -15.55 -6.92
C ASP A 16 22.62 -16.74 -6.24
N GLY A 17 22.55 -16.75 -4.90
CA GLY A 17 21.87 -17.80 -4.11
C GLY A 17 20.38 -17.56 -3.86
N ALA A 18 19.88 -16.33 -4.04
CA ALA A 18 18.50 -15.94 -3.73
C ALA A 18 17.45 -16.44 -4.74
N SER A 19 17.83 -17.27 -5.73
CA SER A 19 16.89 -17.92 -6.65
C SER A 19 16.10 -19.07 -5.99
N ARG A 20 16.41 -19.46 -4.75
CA ARG A 20 15.69 -20.54 -4.04
C ARG A 20 15.37 -20.16 -2.60
N GLN A 21 14.13 -19.74 -2.39
CA GLN A 21 13.39 -19.84 -1.12
C GLN A 21 13.78 -18.85 -0.01
N SER A 22 13.49 -17.56 -0.19
CA SER A 22 13.18 -16.67 0.93
C SER A 22 11.66 -16.56 1.07
N PRO A 23 11.02 -17.03 2.15
CA PRO A 23 9.66 -16.67 2.46
C PRO A 23 9.65 -15.25 3.08
N ALA A 24 8.61 -14.48 2.77
CA ALA A 24 8.06 -13.40 3.58
C ALA A 24 8.45 -11.94 3.33
N VAL A 25 8.72 -11.51 2.09
CA VAL A 25 8.40 -10.12 1.71
C VAL A 25 7.64 -10.14 0.38
N PRO A 26 6.36 -9.72 0.34
CA PRO A 26 5.65 -9.57 -0.92
C PRO A 26 6.44 -8.65 -1.84
N ALA A 27 6.68 -9.09 -3.07
CA ALA A 27 7.31 -8.26 -4.09
C ALA A 27 6.48 -6.98 -4.31
N PRO A 28 7.12 -5.85 -4.68
CA PRO A 28 6.41 -4.63 -5.04
C PRO A 28 5.35 -4.94 -6.10
N ARG A 29 4.08 -4.58 -5.82
CA ARG A 29 2.94 -4.80 -6.71
C ARG A 29 2.89 -3.77 -7.85
N ALA A 30 4.06 -3.45 -8.42
CA ALA A 30 4.17 -2.49 -9.50
C ALA A 30 3.39 -3.00 -10.72
N GLY A 31 2.36 -2.25 -11.12
CA GLY A 31 1.59 -2.54 -12.34
C GLY A 31 0.37 -3.43 -12.18
N GLU A 32 -0.03 -3.82 -10.95
CA GLU A 32 -1.38 -4.38 -10.79
C GLU A 32 -2.43 -3.28 -10.99
N PRO A 33 -3.46 -3.50 -11.83
CA PRO A 33 -4.53 -2.55 -11.97
C PRO A 33 -5.20 -2.33 -10.61
N SER A 34 -5.56 -1.09 -10.32
CA SER A 34 -6.32 -0.71 -9.13
C SER A 34 -7.52 -1.67 -8.98
N ARG A 35 -7.44 -2.55 -7.97
CA ARG A 35 -8.43 -3.63 -7.78
C ARG A 35 -9.77 -3.10 -7.23
N ILE A 36 -9.87 -1.79 -7.04
CA ILE A 36 -10.99 -1.13 -6.38
C ILE A 36 -11.69 -0.25 -7.40
N SER A 37 -12.89 -0.64 -7.78
CA SER A 37 -13.73 0.13 -8.69
C SER A 37 -14.31 1.38 -8.00
N PRO A 38 -14.66 2.43 -8.76
CA PRO A 38 -15.34 3.60 -8.20
C PRO A 38 -16.63 3.25 -7.43
N GLU A 39 -17.34 2.21 -7.86
CA GLU A 39 -18.53 1.72 -7.15
C GLU A 39 -18.20 1.13 -5.78
N GLN A 40 -17.06 0.43 -5.64
CA GLN A 40 -16.61 -0.09 -4.35
C GLN A 40 -16.24 1.05 -3.41
N VAL A 41 -15.57 2.09 -3.90
CA VAL A 41 -15.31 3.31 -3.12
C VAL A 41 -16.62 3.96 -2.69
N HIS A 42 -17.59 4.13 -3.60
CA HIS A 42 -18.88 4.73 -3.27
C HIS A 42 -19.63 3.93 -2.18
N LYS A 43 -19.66 2.60 -2.30
CA LYS A 43 -20.24 1.72 -1.28
C LYS A 43 -19.51 1.84 0.06
N ALA A 44 -18.19 1.91 0.06
CA ALA A 44 -17.39 2.10 1.27
C ALA A 44 -17.72 3.44 1.95
N ARG A 45 -17.81 4.54 1.18
CA ARG A 45 -18.21 5.86 1.70
C ARG A 45 -19.60 5.83 2.32
N MET A 46 -20.55 5.13 1.70
CA MET A 46 -21.91 4.97 2.25
C MET A 46 -21.92 4.13 3.53
N ALA A 47 -21.06 3.11 3.63
CA ALA A 47 -20.94 2.32 4.85
C ALA A 47 -20.37 3.16 6.01
N VAL A 48 -19.33 3.96 5.76
CA VAL A 48 -18.75 4.89 6.74
C VAL A 48 -19.78 5.91 7.20
N ALA A 49 -20.50 6.54 6.28
CA ALA A 49 -21.53 7.53 6.61
C ALA A 49 -22.67 6.97 7.47
N ARG A 50 -22.97 5.67 7.36
CA ARG A 50 -23.98 5.00 8.19
C ARG A 50 -23.47 4.64 9.59
N GLY A 51 -22.16 4.50 9.75
CA GLY A 51 -21.53 4.13 11.03
C GLY A 51 -20.98 5.30 11.83
N ALA A 52 -20.87 6.49 11.21
CA ALA A 52 -20.35 7.69 11.86
C ALA A 52 -21.37 8.27 12.85
N GLU A 53 -20.87 8.82 13.95
CA GLU A 53 -21.70 9.48 14.97
C GLU A 53 -22.20 10.84 14.50
N ASP A 54 -21.36 11.58 13.77
CA ASP A 54 -21.68 12.87 13.19
C ASP A 54 -20.89 13.16 11.89
N ALA A 55 -21.04 14.38 11.38
CA ALA A 55 -20.40 14.81 10.13
C ALA A 55 -18.87 14.97 10.24
N GLU A 56 -18.35 15.28 11.44
CA GLU A 56 -16.92 15.46 11.67
C GLU A 56 -16.23 14.11 11.83
N ASP A 57 -16.84 13.19 12.57
CA ASP A 57 -16.43 11.79 12.68
C ASP A 57 -16.41 11.11 11.31
N CYS A 58 -17.47 11.31 10.50
CA CYS A 58 -17.51 10.81 9.13
C CYS A 58 -16.34 11.32 8.29
N ARG A 59 -15.97 12.59 8.41
CA ARG A 59 -14.82 13.17 7.69
C ARG A 59 -13.51 12.53 8.15
N LEU A 60 -13.29 12.41 9.45
CA LEU A 60 -12.09 11.79 10.02
C LEU A 60 -11.95 10.33 9.57
N LEU A 61 -13.04 9.56 9.61
CA LEU A 61 -13.05 8.17 9.15
C LEU A 61 -12.74 8.05 7.66
N LEU A 62 -13.32 8.92 6.82
CA LEU A 62 -13.04 8.92 5.39
C LEU A 62 -11.58 9.28 5.07
N ASP A 63 -10.99 10.20 5.82
CA ASP A 63 -9.58 10.59 5.70
C ASP A 63 -8.65 9.46 6.12
N MET A 64 -8.85 8.87 7.31
CA MET A 64 -8.06 7.74 7.81
C MET A 64 -8.10 6.50 6.89
N LEU A 65 -9.20 6.30 6.17
CA LEU A 65 -9.38 5.20 5.23
C LEU A 65 -8.91 5.52 3.81
N GLY A 66 -8.48 6.76 3.52
CA GLY A 66 -8.13 7.19 2.16
C GLY A 66 -9.30 7.13 1.18
N LEU A 67 -10.52 7.33 1.69
CA LEU A 67 -11.77 7.37 0.93
C LEU A 67 -12.24 8.79 0.65
N ALA A 68 -11.64 9.79 1.30
CA ALA A 68 -11.79 11.18 0.96
C ALA A 68 -11.16 11.45 -0.43
N PRO A 69 -11.85 12.20 -1.31
CA PRO A 69 -11.23 12.63 -2.56
C PRO A 69 -10.10 13.61 -2.27
N ASP A 70 -8.95 13.41 -2.92
CA ASP A 70 -7.85 14.38 -2.89
C ASP A 70 -8.18 15.63 -3.73
N GLU A 71 -7.23 16.55 -3.84
CA GLU A 71 -7.31 17.76 -4.69
C GLU A 71 -7.68 17.45 -6.15
N ASP A 72 -7.31 16.28 -6.66
CA ASP A 72 -7.62 15.79 -8.01
C ASP A 72 -9.01 15.14 -8.12
N GLY A 73 -9.79 15.09 -7.04
CA GLY A 73 -11.08 14.42 -6.96
C GLY A 73 -10.99 12.89 -6.90
N LEU A 74 -9.77 12.33 -6.83
CA LEU A 74 -9.53 10.89 -6.76
C LEU A 74 -9.17 10.47 -5.33
N PRO A 75 -9.80 9.42 -4.79
CA PRO A 75 -9.45 8.89 -3.48
C PRO A 75 -8.09 8.15 -3.55
N PRO A 76 -7.21 8.31 -2.55
CA PRO A 76 -5.90 7.65 -2.49
C PRO A 76 -5.95 6.14 -2.73
N VAL A 77 -7.03 5.48 -2.30
CA VAL A 77 -7.21 4.03 -2.41
C VAL A 77 -7.32 3.53 -3.86
N THR A 78 -7.55 4.43 -4.81
CA THR A 78 -7.70 4.09 -6.24
C THR A 78 -6.42 4.26 -7.05
N ARG A 79 -5.36 4.84 -6.46
CA ARG A 79 -4.07 5.11 -7.12
C ARG A 79 -3.19 3.85 -7.24
#